data_AF-A0A496WW34-F1
#
_entry.id   AF-A0A496WW34-F1
#
_cell.length_a   1.000
_cell.length_b   1.000
_cell.length_c   1.000
_cell.angle_alpha   90.00
_cell.angle_beta   90.00
_cell.angle_gamma   90.00
#
_symmetry.space_group_name_H-M   'P 1'
#
loop_
_entity.id
_entity.type
_entity.pdbx_description
1 polymer ?
#
loop_
_entity_poly.entity_id
_entity_poly.type
_entity_poly.pdbx_seq_one_letter_code
_entity_poly.pdbx_strand_id
1 'polypeptide(L)'
;MTKEQSSRHDPFVARRDSDLGEPRADNSRVAVASVEASRKSGIFIMLVVISLSVALAGLGWFSWQQSQSQTLLQQRFDKLAAKITSTDESLSQSGAALSIRLVDQEKELDKHWSEIKKLWGVTNDRNKKAIAVLEKSVAASGKKHRELTKSMLAASAAQQEMTAMMSELRSDSLAAVASVDEVDERIDEVHGAQQKMRQGIDQDLQTIEKRLQSHQQAIEAIDAFRRQTNQTLEALRQASATP
;
A
#
# COMPACT_ATOMS: atom_id res chain seq x y z
N MET A 1 -8.50 -35.38 2.55
CA MET A 1 -9.13 -36.45 3.36
C MET A 1 -9.66 -35.82 4.64
N THR A 2 -10.87 -35.29 4.62
CA THR A 2 -11.54 -34.70 5.79
C THR A 2 -12.74 -35.58 6.08
N LYS A 3 -12.60 -36.43 7.11
CA LYS A 3 -13.64 -37.38 7.53
C LYS A 3 -14.68 -36.67 8.39
N GLU A 4 -15.91 -37.06 8.14
CA GLU A 4 -17.15 -36.55 8.70
C GLU A 4 -17.26 -36.63 10.22
N GLN A 5 -18.01 -35.65 10.74
CA GLN A 5 -18.55 -35.61 12.09
C GLN A 5 -19.65 -36.68 12.24
N SER A 6 -19.45 -37.64 13.15
CA SER A 6 -20.50 -38.55 13.61
C SER A 6 -21.11 -37.98 14.90
N SER A 7 -22.36 -37.55 14.85
CA SER A 7 -23.16 -37.18 16.01
C SER A 7 -24.44 -38.00 15.99
N ARG A 8 -24.47 -39.07 16.78
CA ARG A 8 -25.70 -39.80 17.14
C ARG A 8 -25.79 -39.80 18.66
N HIS A 9 -26.72 -39.01 19.19
CA HIS A 9 -27.12 -39.02 20.59
C HIS A 9 -28.45 -39.77 20.67
N ASP A 10 -28.51 -40.73 21.59
CA ASP A 10 -29.64 -41.64 21.79
C ASP A 10 -30.90 -40.94 22.29
N PRO A 11 -32.11 -41.42 21.95
CA PRO A 11 -33.32 -41.00 22.62
C PRO A 11 -33.51 -41.72 23.96
N PHE A 12 -33.72 -40.92 25.00
CA PHE A 12 -34.12 -41.33 26.34
C PHE A 12 -35.49 -42.03 26.34
N VAL A 13 -35.53 -43.27 26.83
CA VAL A 13 -36.78 -44.02 27.08
C VAL A 13 -37.16 -43.88 28.55
N ALA A 14 -38.34 -43.31 28.82
CA ALA A 14 -38.92 -43.28 30.16
C ALA A 14 -39.52 -44.66 30.51
N ARG A 15 -38.93 -45.36 31.49
CA ARG A 15 -39.57 -46.51 32.16
C ARG A 15 -40.59 -45.98 33.17
N ARG A 16 -41.84 -46.40 33.00
CA ARG A 16 -42.92 -46.22 33.98
C ARG A 16 -43.02 -47.53 34.75
N ASP A 17 -42.51 -47.56 35.97
CA ASP A 17 -42.75 -48.65 36.90
C ASP A 17 -44.16 -48.47 37.47
N SER A 18 -45.04 -49.40 37.12
CA SER A 18 -46.42 -49.50 37.60
C SER A 18 -46.68 -50.95 37.99
N ASP A 19 -46.68 -51.22 39.30
CA ASP A 19 -47.69 -52.04 39.99
C ASP A 19 -47.17 -52.45 41.37
N LEU A 20 -47.64 -51.76 42.41
CA LEU A 20 -47.68 -52.27 43.77
C LEU A 20 -49.09 -52.03 44.29
N GLY A 21 -49.97 -53.00 44.00
CA GLY A 21 -51.31 -53.08 44.54
C GLY A 21 -51.28 -53.47 46.02
N GLU A 22 -51.95 -52.65 46.82
CA GLU A 22 -52.22 -52.81 48.24
C GLU A 22 -53.21 -53.94 48.58
N PRO A 23 -53.29 -54.34 49.86
CA PRO A 23 -53.86 -55.62 50.32
C PRO A 23 -55.36 -55.54 50.62
N ARG A 24 -56.02 -56.70 50.74
CA ARG A 24 -57.40 -56.74 51.26
C ARG A 24 -57.68 -57.95 52.17
N ALA A 25 -57.75 -57.62 53.46
CA ALA A 25 -58.71 -58.05 54.49
C ALA A 25 -59.19 -59.51 54.51
N ASP A 26 -58.61 -60.25 55.45
CA ASP A 26 -59.21 -61.36 56.19
C ASP A 26 -60.37 -60.83 57.07
N ASN A 27 -61.50 -61.54 57.07
CA ASN A 27 -62.68 -61.19 57.85
C ASN A 27 -63.21 -62.43 58.57
N SER A 28 -62.52 -62.81 59.64
CA SER A 28 -62.93 -63.85 60.57
C SER A 28 -64.04 -63.34 61.50
N ARG A 29 -65.28 -63.75 61.23
CA ARG A 29 -66.43 -63.60 62.14
C ARG A 29 -66.43 -64.75 63.15
N VAL A 30 -66.12 -64.45 64.41
CA VAL A 30 -66.37 -65.35 65.55
C VAL A 30 -67.65 -64.89 66.26
N ALA A 31 -68.60 -65.81 66.37
CA ALA A 31 -69.86 -65.61 67.07
C ALA A 31 -69.69 -65.89 68.57
N VAL A 32 -69.91 -64.82 69.35
CA VAL A 32 -70.62 -64.71 70.64
C VAL A 32 -70.66 -65.94 71.56
N ALA A 33 -69.88 -65.89 72.63
CA ALA A 33 -70.07 -66.69 73.83
C ALA A 33 -70.98 -65.95 74.83
N SER A 34 -71.95 -66.69 75.37
CA SER A 34 -72.95 -66.28 76.36
C SER A 34 -72.33 -65.94 77.72
N VAL A 35 -72.70 -64.78 78.25
CA VAL A 35 -72.35 -64.30 79.59
C VAL A 35 -73.42 -64.77 80.58
N GLU A 36 -73.01 -65.53 81.59
CA GLU A 36 -73.78 -65.72 82.82
C GLU A 36 -72.97 -65.21 84.01
N ALA A 37 -73.67 -64.46 84.86
CA ALA A 37 -73.11 -63.61 85.89
C ALA A 37 -72.71 -64.38 87.15
N SER A 38 -71.65 -63.93 87.83
CA SER A 38 -71.53 -64.14 89.27
C SER A 38 -70.82 -62.98 89.94
N ARG A 39 -71.46 -62.47 90.99
CA ARG A 39 -71.07 -61.30 91.80
C ARG A 39 -69.81 -61.58 92.60
N LYS A 40 -68.83 -60.66 92.56
CA LYS A 40 -68.13 -60.13 93.76
C LYS A 40 -67.18 -58.95 93.46
N SER A 41 -67.40 -57.88 94.23
CA SER A 41 -66.41 -56.99 94.87
C SER A 41 -65.66 -55.91 94.05
N GLY A 42 -65.94 -54.64 94.38
CA GLY A 42 -65.59 -53.40 93.66
C GLY A 42 -64.10 -53.06 93.40
N ILE A 43 -63.13 -53.88 93.79
CA ILE A 43 -61.70 -53.60 93.55
C ILE A 43 -61.32 -53.90 92.08
N PHE A 44 -61.89 -54.95 91.48
CA PHE A 44 -61.67 -55.25 90.06
C PHE A 44 -62.31 -54.19 89.14
N ILE A 45 -63.48 -53.68 89.53
CA ILE A 45 -64.14 -52.58 88.82
C ILE A 45 -63.31 -51.30 88.93
N MET A 46 -62.72 -51.00 90.10
CA MET A 46 -61.86 -49.83 90.27
C MET A 46 -60.59 -49.92 89.42
N LEU A 47 -59.94 -51.08 89.32
CA LEU A 47 -58.76 -51.27 88.47
C LEU A 47 -59.07 -51.21 86.98
N VAL A 48 -60.23 -51.73 86.54
CA VAL A 48 -60.70 -51.62 85.14
C VAL A 48 -61.09 -50.18 84.80
N VAL A 49 -61.69 -49.44 85.73
CA VAL A 49 -62.00 -48.02 85.53
C VAL A 49 -60.74 -47.18 85.44
N ILE A 50 -59.72 -47.44 86.27
CA ILE A 50 -58.43 -46.73 86.20
C ILE A 50 -57.69 -47.06 84.90
N SER A 51 -57.65 -48.32 84.47
CA SER A 51 -56.99 -48.68 83.20
C SER A 51 -57.69 -48.07 81.98
N LEU A 52 -59.03 -48.01 81.99
CA LEU A 52 -59.82 -47.34 80.96
C LEU A 52 -59.58 -45.82 80.95
N SER A 53 -59.44 -45.21 82.11
CA SER A 53 -59.14 -43.78 82.26
C SER A 53 -57.76 -43.43 81.70
N VAL A 54 -56.75 -44.25 81.99
CA VAL A 54 -55.38 -44.08 81.45
C VAL A 54 -55.35 -44.35 79.94
N ALA A 55 -56.10 -45.33 79.44
CA ALA A 55 -56.22 -45.58 78.00
C ALA A 55 -56.88 -44.39 77.27
N LEU A 56 -57.94 -43.81 77.82
CA LEU A 56 -58.60 -42.61 77.26
C LEU A 56 -57.67 -41.38 77.30
N ALA A 57 -56.90 -41.20 78.37
CA ALA A 57 -55.91 -40.13 78.46
C ALA A 57 -54.76 -40.32 77.45
N GLY A 58 -54.29 -41.55 77.25
CA GLY A 58 -53.27 -41.88 76.25
C GLY A 58 -53.77 -41.67 74.82
N LEU A 59 -55.01 -42.04 74.51
CA LEU A 59 -55.64 -41.76 73.22
C LEU A 59 -55.87 -40.25 73.01
N GLY A 60 -56.21 -39.50 74.06
CA GLY A 60 -56.29 -38.04 74.03
C GLY A 60 -54.94 -37.39 73.71
N TRP A 61 -53.87 -37.79 74.40
CA TRP A 61 -52.50 -37.30 74.13
C TRP A 61 -52.02 -37.69 72.73
N PHE A 62 -52.26 -38.93 72.31
CA PHE A 62 -51.92 -39.39 70.97
C PHE A 62 -52.72 -38.64 69.89
N SER A 63 -54.01 -38.36 70.13
CA SER A 63 -54.84 -37.56 69.22
C SER A 63 -54.36 -36.10 69.12
N TRP A 64 -53.90 -35.51 70.24
CA TRP A 64 -53.33 -34.18 70.28
C TRP A 64 -51.97 -34.12 69.59
N GLN A 65 -51.11 -35.12 69.83
CA GLN A 65 -49.82 -35.29 69.15
C GLN A 65 -49.99 -35.47 67.64
N GLN A 66 -51.02 -36.23 67.23
CA GLN A 66 -51.40 -36.39 65.83
C GLN A 66 -51.92 -35.08 65.23
N SER A 67 -52.73 -34.32 65.97
CA SER A 67 -53.26 -33.01 65.55
C SER A 67 -52.16 -31.96 65.40
N GLN A 68 -51.16 -31.95 66.28
CA GLN A 68 -49.99 -31.08 66.18
C GLN A 68 -49.16 -31.43 64.93
N SER A 69 -49.00 -32.72 64.66
CA SER A 69 -48.29 -33.20 63.46
C SER A 69 -49.00 -32.81 62.17
N GLN A 70 -50.34 -32.87 62.15
CA GLN A 70 -51.16 -32.40 61.01
C GLN A 70 -51.07 -30.88 60.83
N THR A 71 -51.13 -30.11 61.91
CA THR A 71 -51.02 -28.64 61.86
C THR A 71 -49.65 -28.21 61.35
N LEU A 72 -48.58 -28.85 61.81
CA LEU A 72 -47.22 -28.59 61.33
C LEU A 72 -47.07 -28.92 59.83
N LEU A 73 -47.71 -30.00 59.37
CA LEU A 73 -47.69 -30.38 57.96
C LEU A 73 -48.48 -29.38 57.10
N GLN A 74 -49.66 -28.94 57.55
CA GLN A 74 -50.45 -27.90 56.89
C GLN A 74 -49.68 -26.58 56.78
N GLN A 75 -49.04 -26.13 57.86
CA GLN A 75 -48.20 -24.93 57.81
C GLN A 75 -47.03 -25.06 56.83
N ARG A 76 -46.44 -26.26 56.71
CA ARG A 76 -45.41 -26.52 55.70
C ARG A 76 -45.98 -26.51 54.30
N PHE A 77 -47.17 -27.07 54.08
CA PHE A 77 -47.87 -27.02 52.81
C PHE A 77 -48.24 -25.60 52.41
N ASP A 78 -48.80 -24.80 53.32
CA ASP A 78 -49.14 -23.40 53.06
C ASP A 78 -47.89 -22.58 52.77
N LYS A 79 -46.80 -22.82 53.49
CA LYS A 79 -45.50 -22.18 53.23
C LYS A 79 -44.91 -22.60 51.89
N LEU A 80 -45.08 -23.87 51.49
CA LEU A 80 -44.67 -24.34 50.16
C LEU A 80 -45.57 -23.77 49.07
N ALA A 81 -46.88 -23.70 49.28
CA ALA A 81 -47.84 -23.12 48.37
C ALA A 81 -47.55 -21.63 48.15
N ALA A 82 -47.36 -20.87 49.23
CA ALA A 82 -46.95 -19.46 49.14
C ALA A 82 -45.60 -19.28 48.43
N LYS A 83 -44.63 -20.17 48.69
CA LYS A 83 -43.35 -20.16 47.96
C LYS A 83 -43.54 -20.47 46.48
N ILE A 84 -44.33 -21.48 46.12
CA ILE A 84 -44.60 -21.85 44.73
C ILE A 84 -45.34 -20.71 44.03
N THR A 85 -46.37 -20.12 44.63
CA THR A 85 -47.08 -18.97 44.05
C THR A 85 -46.15 -17.77 43.89
N SER A 86 -45.31 -17.45 44.89
CA SER A 86 -44.32 -16.37 44.75
C SER A 86 -43.23 -16.68 43.72
N THR A 87 -42.91 -17.96 43.53
CA THR A 87 -41.93 -18.43 42.54
C THR A 87 -42.54 -18.43 41.15
N ASP A 88 -43.81 -18.80 40.99
CA ASP A 88 -44.55 -18.77 39.73
C ASP A 88 -44.83 -17.33 39.31
N GLU A 89 -45.24 -16.46 40.24
CA GLU A 89 -45.39 -15.03 39.99
C GLU A 89 -44.04 -14.40 39.60
N SER A 90 -42.96 -14.70 40.34
CA SER A 90 -41.63 -14.16 40.00
C SER A 90 -41.03 -14.78 38.73
N LEU A 91 -41.30 -16.05 38.42
CA LEU A 91 -40.90 -16.70 37.16
C LEU A 91 -41.70 -16.14 35.98
N SER A 92 -43.01 -15.92 36.15
CA SER A 92 -43.88 -15.30 35.15
C SER A 92 -43.48 -13.85 34.90
N GLN A 93 -43.26 -13.07 35.96
CA GLN A 93 -42.76 -11.69 35.86
C GLN A 93 -41.35 -11.64 35.24
N SER A 94 -40.47 -12.58 35.58
CA SER A 94 -39.13 -12.69 34.98
C SER A 94 -39.20 -13.11 33.50
N GLY A 95 -40.09 -14.04 33.15
CA GLY A 95 -40.35 -14.45 31.77
C GLY A 95 -40.92 -13.31 30.92
N ALA A 96 -41.87 -12.55 31.45
CA ALA A 96 -42.41 -11.35 30.82
C ALA A 96 -41.34 -10.26 30.67
N ALA A 97 -40.55 -10.00 31.71
CA ALA A 97 -39.46 -9.04 31.67
C ALA A 97 -38.35 -9.44 30.68
N LEU A 98 -38.03 -10.74 30.58
CA LEU A 98 -37.05 -11.27 29.63
C LEU A 98 -37.59 -11.20 28.19
N SER A 99 -38.87 -11.50 27.97
CA SER A 99 -39.51 -11.35 26.66
C SER A 99 -39.48 -9.89 26.19
N ILE A 100 -39.80 -8.94 27.07
CA ILE A 100 -39.71 -7.50 26.77
C ILE A 100 -38.27 -7.10 26.44
N ARG A 101 -37.28 -7.57 27.21
CA ARG A 101 -35.85 -7.31 26.94
C ARG A 101 -35.39 -7.89 25.60
N LEU A 102 -35.85 -9.09 25.24
CA LEU A 102 -35.55 -9.69 23.93
C LEU A 102 -36.12 -8.85 22.79
N VAL A 103 -37.37 -8.41 22.90
CA VAL A 103 -38.01 -7.55 21.89
C VAL A 103 -37.30 -6.20 21.78
N ASP A 104 -36.84 -5.63 22.89
CA ASP A 104 -36.10 -4.37 22.85
C ASP A 104 -34.68 -4.55 22.28
N GLN A 105 -34.00 -5.66 22.57
CA GLN A 105 -32.72 -6.01 21.93
C GLN A 105 -32.85 -6.24 20.42
N GLU A 106 -33.93 -6.89 19.98
CA GLU A 106 -34.22 -7.06 18.55
C GLU A 106 -34.39 -5.70 17.84
N LYS A 107 -35.12 -4.77 18.46
CA LYS A 107 -35.26 -3.39 17.94
C LYS A 107 -33.92 -2.64 17.92
N GLU A 108 -33.07 -2.81 18.93
CA GLU A 108 -31.73 -2.21 18.94
C GLU A 108 -30.85 -2.80 17.84
N LEU A 109 -30.87 -4.12 17.66
CA LEU A 109 -30.17 -4.79 16.57
C LEU A 109 -30.63 -4.29 15.21
N ASP A 110 -31.93 -4.13 14.98
CA ASP A 110 -32.47 -3.57 13.74
C ASP A 110 -32.01 -2.13 13.49
N LYS A 111 -32.00 -1.29 14.54
CA LYS A 111 -31.45 0.08 14.45
C LYS A 111 -29.98 0.04 14.09
N HIS A 112 -29.17 -0.77 14.77
CA HIS A 112 -27.75 -0.91 14.48
C HIS A 112 -27.50 -1.43 13.06
N TRP A 113 -28.26 -2.43 12.59
CA TRP A 113 -28.18 -2.89 11.21
C TRP A 113 -28.50 -1.79 10.20
N SER A 114 -29.51 -0.96 10.49
CA SER A 114 -29.85 0.18 9.65
C SER A 114 -28.72 1.23 9.61
N GLU A 115 -28.06 1.49 10.75
CA GLU A 115 -26.93 2.42 10.85
C GLU A 115 -25.69 1.88 10.14
N ILE A 116 -25.37 0.59 10.31
CA ILE A 116 -24.28 -0.09 9.59
C ILE A 116 -24.53 0.00 8.08
N LYS A 117 -25.76 -0.27 7.62
CA LYS A 117 -26.11 -0.16 6.20
C LYS A 117 -25.95 1.26 5.68
N LYS A 118 -26.33 2.27 6.46
CA LYS A 118 -26.13 3.69 6.12
C LYS A 118 -24.65 4.04 6.04
N LEU A 119 -23.85 3.68 7.04
CA LEU A 119 -22.41 3.92 7.07
C LEU A 119 -21.70 3.20 5.93
N TRP A 120 -22.07 1.96 5.65
CA TRP A 120 -21.55 1.20 4.52
C TRP A 120 -21.91 1.88 3.20
N GLY A 121 -23.17 2.31 3.02
CA GLY A 121 -23.60 3.02 1.82
C GLY A 121 -22.81 4.30 1.55
N VAL A 122 -22.67 5.16 2.58
CA VAL A 122 -21.91 6.42 2.48
C VAL A 122 -20.42 6.15 2.22
N THR A 123 -19.83 5.21 2.95
CA THR A 123 -18.41 4.87 2.80
C THR A 123 -18.14 4.25 1.43
N ASN A 124 -19.01 3.37 0.96
CA ASN A 124 -18.89 2.73 -0.35
C ASN A 124 -19.04 3.74 -1.49
N ASP A 125 -20.04 4.64 -1.44
CA ASP A 125 -20.21 5.69 -2.46
C ASP A 125 -19.00 6.64 -2.49
N ARG A 126 -18.53 7.08 -1.32
CA ARG A 126 -17.34 7.94 -1.21
C ARG A 126 -16.08 7.24 -1.71
N ASN A 127 -15.88 5.97 -1.34
CA ASN A 127 -14.71 5.20 -1.75
C ASN A 127 -14.73 4.93 -3.26
N LYS A 128 -15.88 4.52 -3.83
CA LYS A 128 -16.03 4.33 -5.27
C LYS A 128 -15.71 5.59 -6.07
N LYS A 129 -16.19 6.76 -5.60
CA LYS A 129 -15.87 8.05 -6.23
C LYS A 129 -14.38 8.38 -6.10
N ALA A 130 -13.79 8.19 -4.93
CA ALA A 130 -12.36 8.43 -4.69
C ALA A 130 -11.48 7.53 -5.58
N ILE A 131 -11.78 6.23 -5.67
CA ILE A 131 -11.10 5.29 -6.55
C ILE A 131 -11.20 5.75 -8.00
N ALA A 132 -12.39 6.11 -8.49
CA ALA A 132 -12.55 6.56 -9.87
C ALA A 132 -11.75 7.85 -10.18
N VAL A 133 -11.63 8.78 -9.23
CA VAL A 133 -10.78 9.97 -9.37
C VAL A 133 -9.29 9.58 -9.36
N LEU A 134 -8.88 8.69 -8.47
CA LEU A 134 -7.51 8.20 -8.40
C LEU A 134 -7.11 7.46 -9.67
N GLU A 135 -7.95 6.58 -10.21
CA GLU A 135 -7.73 5.89 -11.48
C GLU A 135 -7.53 6.87 -12.63
N LYS A 136 -8.38 7.90 -12.74
CA LYS A 136 -8.23 8.95 -13.75
C LYS A 136 -6.92 9.73 -13.56
N SER A 137 -6.57 10.07 -12.32
CA SER A 137 -5.33 10.78 -12.00
C SER A 137 -4.10 9.93 -12.34
N VAL A 138 -4.10 8.65 -11.99
CA VAL A 138 -3.01 7.70 -12.31
C VAL A 138 -2.90 7.52 -13.81
N ALA A 139 -4.01 7.39 -14.54
CA ALA A 139 -3.99 7.30 -16.00
C ALA A 139 -3.45 8.58 -16.64
N ALA A 140 -3.83 9.76 -16.14
CA ALA A 140 -3.32 11.04 -16.63
C ALA A 140 -1.82 11.19 -16.33
N SER A 141 -1.38 10.87 -15.12
CA SER A 141 0.04 10.85 -14.75
C SER A 141 0.83 9.87 -15.59
N GLY A 142 0.30 8.67 -15.85
CA GLY A 142 0.92 7.68 -16.74
C GLY A 142 1.08 8.18 -18.17
N LYS A 143 0.09 8.90 -18.71
CA LYS A 143 0.21 9.56 -20.03
C LYS A 143 1.30 10.63 -20.03
N LYS A 144 1.29 11.53 -19.04
CA LYS A 144 2.32 12.57 -18.88
C LYS A 144 3.72 11.98 -18.73
N HIS A 145 3.88 10.92 -17.95
CA HIS A 145 5.15 10.21 -17.82
C HIS A 145 5.62 9.64 -19.16
N ARG A 146 4.75 8.98 -19.94
CA ARG A 146 5.12 8.45 -21.26
C ARG A 146 5.52 9.56 -22.23
N GLU A 147 4.82 10.68 -22.21
CA GLU A 147 5.15 11.84 -23.03
C GLU A 147 6.49 12.45 -22.63
N LEU A 148 6.72 12.62 -21.32
CA LEU A 148 7.99 13.11 -20.79
C LEU A 148 9.16 12.16 -21.10
N THR A 149 8.95 10.85 -21.01
CA THR A 149 9.97 9.86 -21.40
C THR A 149 10.28 9.97 -22.90
N LYS A 150 9.27 10.16 -23.76
CA LYS A 150 9.51 10.39 -25.19
C LYS A 150 10.28 11.68 -25.46
N SER A 151 9.92 12.78 -24.82
CA SER A 151 10.64 14.06 -24.98
C SER A 151 12.06 13.96 -24.44
N MET A 152 12.28 13.23 -23.35
CA MET A 152 13.62 12.99 -22.79
C MET A 152 14.50 12.16 -23.73
N LEU A 153 13.95 11.11 -24.34
CA LEU A 153 14.68 10.32 -25.35
C LEU A 153 15.00 11.14 -26.59
N ALA A 154 14.06 11.96 -27.07
CA ALA A 154 14.29 12.86 -28.21
C ALA A 154 15.36 13.91 -27.89
N ALA A 155 15.32 14.51 -26.69
CA ALA A 155 16.33 15.46 -26.24
C ALA A 155 17.72 14.80 -26.11
N SER A 156 17.79 13.57 -25.59
CA SER A 156 19.04 12.80 -25.52
C SER A 156 19.62 12.52 -26.91
N ALA A 157 18.77 12.15 -27.88
CA ALA A 157 19.21 11.93 -29.26
C ALA A 157 19.73 13.23 -29.90
N ALA A 158 18.99 14.33 -29.74
CA ALA A 158 19.42 15.65 -30.22
C ALA A 158 20.73 16.11 -29.57
N GLN A 159 20.93 15.82 -28.28
CA GLN A 159 22.18 16.13 -27.58
C GLN A 159 23.36 15.31 -28.12
N GLN A 160 23.14 14.03 -28.45
CA GLN A 160 24.18 13.19 -29.06
C GLN A 160 24.55 13.69 -30.46
N GLU A 161 23.56 14.09 -31.26
CA GLU A 161 23.76 14.69 -32.59
C GLU A 161 24.52 16.02 -32.49
N MET A 162 24.13 16.90 -31.56
CA MET A 162 24.83 18.17 -31.31
C MET A 162 26.28 17.95 -30.86
N THR A 163 26.54 16.92 -30.06
CA THR A 163 27.90 16.56 -29.63
C THR A 163 28.74 16.09 -30.81
N ALA A 164 28.16 15.30 -31.72
CA ALA A 164 28.83 14.87 -32.95
C ALA A 164 29.14 16.07 -33.86
N MET A 165 28.17 16.95 -34.11
CA MET A 165 28.36 18.18 -34.88
C MET A 165 29.43 19.09 -34.26
N MET A 166 29.47 19.23 -32.93
CA MET A 166 30.49 20.03 -32.26
C MET A 166 31.89 19.42 -32.41
N SER A 167 32.01 18.09 -32.41
CA SER A 167 33.28 17.41 -32.66
C SER A 167 33.75 17.62 -34.11
N GLU A 168 32.83 17.54 -35.07
CA GLU A 168 33.11 17.81 -36.48
C GLU A 168 33.55 19.25 -36.70
N LEU A 169 32.80 20.22 -36.17
CA LEU A 169 33.14 21.64 -36.23
C LEU A 169 34.50 21.95 -35.60
N ARG A 170 34.86 21.25 -34.50
CA ARG A 170 36.19 21.39 -33.88
C ARG A 170 37.29 20.85 -34.80
N SER A 171 37.04 19.75 -35.50
CA SER A 171 37.97 19.20 -36.48
C SER A 171 38.15 20.14 -37.67
N ASP A 172 37.05 20.64 -38.22
CA ASP A 172 37.05 21.59 -39.34
C ASP A 172 37.74 22.90 -38.95
N SER A 173 37.51 23.39 -37.73
CA SER A 173 38.21 24.56 -37.22
C SER A 173 39.72 24.34 -37.10
N LEU A 174 40.17 23.14 -36.69
CA LEU A 174 41.60 22.83 -36.62
C LEU A 174 42.22 22.75 -38.02
N ALA A 175 41.52 22.13 -38.97
CA ALA A 175 41.93 22.08 -40.37
C ALA A 175 42.00 23.48 -40.99
N ALA A 176 41.03 24.35 -40.70
CA ALA A 176 41.02 25.73 -41.13
C ALA A 176 42.22 26.52 -40.56
N VAL A 177 42.52 26.36 -39.26
CA VAL A 177 43.72 26.99 -38.65
C VAL A 177 45.00 26.51 -39.34
N ALA A 178 45.15 25.20 -39.55
CA ALA A 178 46.32 24.67 -40.26
C ALA A 178 46.43 25.20 -41.70
N SER A 179 45.30 25.36 -42.40
CA SER A 179 45.30 25.95 -43.75
C SER A 179 45.67 27.43 -43.76
N VAL A 180 45.31 28.17 -42.70
CA VAL A 180 45.70 29.57 -42.53
C VAL A 180 47.21 29.66 -42.29
N ASP A 181 47.78 28.81 -41.44
CA ASP A 181 49.22 28.75 -41.21
C ASP A 181 49.98 28.41 -42.52
N GLU A 182 49.48 27.47 -43.33
CA GLU A 182 50.08 27.14 -44.64
C GLU A 182 50.02 28.34 -45.61
N VAL A 183 48.90 29.07 -45.63
CA VAL A 183 48.77 30.28 -46.46
C VAL A 183 49.74 31.37 -46.00
N ASP A 184 49.93 31.54 -44.70
CA ASP A 184 50.87 32.51 -44.14
C ASP A 184 52.32 32.19 -44.55
N GLU A 185 52.73 30.92 -44.46
CA GLU A 185 54.05 30.46 -44.91
C GLU A 185 54.27 30.69 -46.42
N ARG A 186 53.23 30.43 -47.24
CA ARG A 186 53.27 30.73 -48.68
C ARG A 186 53.36 32.23 -48.97
N ILE A 187 52.70 33.08 -48.17
CA ILE A 187 52.80 34.53 -48.30
C ILE A 187 54.23 34.99 -48.01
N ASP A 188 54.85 34.48 -46.95
CA ASP A 188 56.25 34.77 -46.61
C ASP A 188 57.21 34.31 -47.71
N GLU A 189 57.00 33.12 -48.29
CA GLU A 189 57.81 32.63 -49.41
C GLU A 189 57.67 33.53 -50.64
N VAL A 190 56.44 33.92 -51.00
CA VAL A 190 56.17 34.84 -52.11
C VAL A 190 56.81 36.21 -51.85
N HIS A 191 56.71 36.74 -50.64
CA HIS A 191 57.35 37.99 -50.24
C HIS A 191 58.89 37.91 -50.37
N GLY A 192 59.49 36.82 -49.88
CA GLY A 192 60.93 36.57 -50.01
C GLY A 192 61.39 36.44 -51.47
N ALA A 193 60.63 35.72 -52.29
CA ALA A 193 60.88 35.60 -53.73
C ALA A 193 60.75 36.94 -54.44
N GLN A 194 59.73 37.74 -54.11
CA GLN A 194 59.54 39.08 -54.65
C GLN A 194 60.70 40.00 -54.27
N GLN A 195 61.18 39.95 -53.02
CA GLN A 195 62.32 40.77 -52.58
C GLN A 195 63.61 40.38 -53.30
N LYS A 196 63.89 39.08 -53.45
CA LYS A 196 65.04 38.59 -54.23
C LYS A 196 64.96 39.03 -55.69
N MET A 197 63.78 38.94 -56.29
CA MET A 197 63.58 39.40 -57.67
C MET A 197 63.80 40.91 -57.82
N ARG A 198 63.30 41.73 -56.88
CA ARG A 198 63.57 43.17 -56.85
C ARG A 198 65.06 43.47 -56.75
N GLN A 199 65.78 42.80 -55.85
CA GLN A 199 67.22 42.97 -55.69
C GLN A 199 67.99 42.56 -56.95
N GLY A 200 67.59 41.47 -57.61
CA GLY A 200 68.18 41.03 -58.88
C GLY A 200 67.97 42.06 -59.99
N ILE A 201 66.75 42.60 -60.12
CA ILE A 201 66.45 43.66 -61.08
C ILE A 201 67.31 44.91 -60.80
N ASP A 202 67.45 45.33 -59.54
CA ASP A 202 68.28 46.49 -59.18
C ASP A 202 69.77 46.25 -59.54
N GLN A 203 70.30 45.04 -59.29
CA GLN A 203 71.66 44.67 -59.66
C GLN A 203 71.88 44.62 -61.18
N ASP A 204 70.91 44.08 -61.91
CA ASP A 204 70.94 44.04 -63.38
C ASP A 204 70.91 45.45 -63.95
N LEU A 205 70.05 46.34 -63.42
CA LEU A 205 69.98 47.74 -63.82
C LEU A 205 71.32 48.46 -63.59
N GLN A 206 71.94 48.29 -62.42
CA GLN A 206 73.27 48.86 -62.15
C GLN A 206 74.35 48.32 -63.10
N THR A 207 74.27 47.04 -63.44
CA THR A 207 75.21 46.42 -64.38
C THR A 207 75.02 46.96 -65.80
N ILE A 208 73.78 47.10 -66.25
CA ILE A 208 73.42 47.72 -67.52
C ILE A 208 73.91 49.17 -67.55
N GLU A 209 73.69 49.94 -66.49
CA GLU A 209 74.14 51.33 -66.38
C GLU A 209 75.67 51.45 -66.53
N LYS A 210 76.44 50.61 -65.82
CA LYS A 210 77.91 50.57 -65.96
C LYS A 210 78.36 50.22 -67.38
N ARG A 211 77.70 49.24 -68.01
CA ARG A 211 78.00 48.87 -69.40
C ARG A 211 77.68 50.01 -70.36
N LEU A 212 76.57 50.71 -70.15
CA LEU A 212 76.18 51.86 -70.96
C LEU A 212 77.19 53.01 -70.82
N GLN A 213 77.65 53.31 -69.60
CA GLN A 213 78.71 54.27 -69.36
C GLN A 213 80.03 53.87 -70.03
N SER A 214 80.43 52.60 -69.93
CA SER A 214 81.63 52.08 -70.59
C SER A 214 81.52 52.17 -72.11
N HIS A 215 80.36 51.84 -72.69
CA HIS A 215 80.10 52.02 -74.11
C HIS A 215 80.13 53.49 -74.52
N GLN A 216 79.58 54.39 -73.71
CA GLN A 216 79.64 55.83 -73.96
C GLN A 216 81.08 56.35 -74.00
N GLN A 217 81.91 55.93 -73.05
CA GLN A 217 83.35 56.27 -73.02
C GLN A 217 84.10 55.69 -74.23
N ALA A 218 83.79 54.46 -74.63
CA ALA A 218 84.39 53.84 -75.82
C ALA A 218 84.02 54.59 -77.10
N ILE A 219 82.77 55.04 -77.25
CA ILE A 219 82.33 55.88 -78.37
C ILE A 219 83.09 57.21 -78.37
N GLU A 220 83.20 57.87 -77.21
CA GLU A 220 83.95 59.13 -77.09
C GLU A 220 85.43 58.97 -77.47
N ALA A 221 86.06 57.86 -77.08
CA ALA A 221 87.42 57.52 -77.49
C ALA A 221 87.53 57.26 -79.00
N ILE A 222 86.56 56.57 -79.61
CA ILE A 222 86.49 56.37 -81.07
C ILE A 222 86.36 57.71 -81.79
N ASP A 223 85.52 58.62 -81.30
CA ASP A 223 85.35 59.95 -81.90
C ASP A 223 86.60 60.83 -81.73
N ALA A 224 87.31 60.72 -80.61
CA ALA A 224 88.62 61.35 -80.44
C ALA A 224 89.66 60.79 -81.43
N PHE A 225 89.72 59.47 -81.58
CA PHE A 225 90.61 58.80 -82.55
C PHE A 225 90.27 59.19 -84.00
N ARG A 226 88.99 59.27 -84.35
CA ARG A 226 88.53 59.76 -85.67
C ARG A 226 88.95 61.20 -85.92
N ARG A 227 88.79 62.09 -84.94
CA ARG A 227 89.26 63.49 -85.03
C ARG A 227 90.78 63.55 -85.24
N GLN A 228 91.55 62.80 -84.46
CA GLN A 228 93.00 62.73 -84.61
C GLN A 228 93.41 62.18 -85.98
N THR A 229 92.77 61.11 -86.45
CA THR A 229 93.08 60.50 -87.75
C THR A 229 92.71 61.41 -88.92
N ASN A 230 91.58 62.11 -88.83
CA ASN A 230 91.21 63.11 -89.83
C ASN A 230 92.22 64.26 -89.87
N GLN A 231 92.67 64.75 -88.71
CA GLN A 231 93.71 65.77 -88.61
C GLN A 231 95.05 65.30 -89.22
N THR A 232 95.49 64.08 -88.93
CA THR A 232 96.74 63.55 -89.52
C THR A 232 96.61 63.33 -91.03
N LEU A 233 95.44 62.89 -91.51
CA LEU A 233 95.19 62.75 -92.95
C LEU A 233 95.16 64.10 -93.66
N GLU A 234 94.57 65.12 -93.04
CA GLU A 234 94.62 66.50 -93.54
C GLU A 234 96.06 67.03 -93.59
N ALA A 235 96.85 66.80 -92.53
CA ALA A 235 98.27 67.17 -92.50
C ALA A 235 99.09 66.45 -93.59
N LEU A 236 98.87 65.14 -93.79
CA LEU A 236 99.50 64.38 -94.88
C LEU A 236 99.06 64.88 -96.26
N ARG A 237 97.78 65.21 -96.44
CA ARG A 237 97.28 65.81 -97.69
C ARG A 237 97.94 67.15 -97.97
N GLN A 238 98.04 68.03 -96.98
CA GLN A 238 98.74 69.31 -97.12
C GLN A 238 100.22 69.11 -97.47
N ALA A 239 100.90 68.16 -96.83
CA ALA A 239 102.28 67.80 -97.16
C ALA A 239 102.45 67.26 -98.60
N SER A 240 101.47 66.49 -99.11
CA SER A 240 101.48 65.96 -100.49
C SER A 240 100.98 66.95 -101.57
N ALA A 241 100.32 68.04 -101.17
CA ALA A 241 99.79 69.07 -102.07
C ALA A 241 100.76 70.26 -102.28
N THR A 242 101.98 70.16 -101.76
CA THR A 242 103.05 71.13 -101.97
C THR A 242 104.04 70.50 -102.99
N PRO A 243 104.29 71.13 -104.16
CA PRO A 243 105.16 70.57 -105.20
C PRO A 243 106.64 70.50 -104.80
#